data_AF-A0A1A8LMS3-F1
#
_entry.id   AF-A0A1A8LMS3-F1
#
_cell.length_a   1.000
_cell.length_b   1.000
_cell.length_c   1.000
_cell.angle_alpha   90.00
_cell.angle_beta   90.00
_cell.angle_gamma   90.00
#
_symmetry.space_group_name_H-M   'P 1'
#
loop_
_entity.id
_entity.type
_entity.pdbx_description
1 polymer ?
#
loop_
_entity_poly.entity_id
_entity_poly.type
_entity_poly.pdbx_seq_one_letter_code
_entity_poly.pdbx_strand_id
1 'polypeptide(L)'
;MGGTRGRIYIKHADLFKYAADSKDKQWLAERHHMRATGGKMAYLLIEEDIQDLSHSDEYKDCPDVRMDELKPFSVPPWMVEKMQRAMEAQRDSDP
;
A
#
# COMPACT_ATOMS: atom_id res chain seq x y z
N MET A 1 6.59 -5.74 -18.61
CA MET A 1 5.48 -4.77 -18.70
C MET A 1 5.34 -4.08 -17.34
N GLY A 2 5.83 -2.84 -17.22
CA GLY A 2 6.04 -2.14 -15.93
C GLY A 2 5.05 -1.01 -15.63
N GLY A 3 3.80 -1.10 -16.11
CA GLY A 3 2.87 0.04 -16.13
C GLY A 3 1.70 0.00 -15.15
N THR A 4 1.59 -0.99 -14.26
CA THR A 4 0.36 -1.21 -13.46
C THR A 4 0.41 -0.52 -12.10
N ARG A 5 1.59 -0.47 -11.46
CA ARG A 5 1.75 0.09 -10.11
C ARG A 5 1.38 1.57 -10.00
N GLY A 6 1.59 2.36 -11.06
CA GLY A 6 1.21 3.78 -11.08
C GLY A 6 -0.29 4.03 -11.25
N ARG A 7 -1.03 3.07 -11.84
CA ARG A 7 -2.44 3.27 -12.18
C ARG A 7 -3.38 3.09 -10.99
N ILE A 8 -3.02 2.23 -10.02
CA ILE A 8 -3.82 2.06 -8.80
C ILE A 8 -3.91 3.40 -8.04
N TYR A 9 -2.79 4.10 -7.87
CA TYR A 9 -2.76 5.39 -7.17
C TYR A 9 -3.52 6.53 -7.85
N ILE A 10 -3.80 6.41 -9.14
CA ILE A 10 -4.49 7.44 -9.95
C ILE A 10 -5.97 7.11 -10.09
N LYS A 11 -6.31 5.82 -10.25
CA LYS A 11 -7.69 5.37 -10.41
C LYS A 11 -8.47 5.33 -9.10
N HIS A 12 -7.81 4.93 -8.01
CA HIS A 12 -8.41 4.80 -6.69
C HIS A 12 -7.78 5.88 -5.80
N ALA A 13 -8.26 7.11 -5.95
CA ALA A 13 -7.76 8.26 -5.20
C ALA A 13 -8.16 8.17 -3.71
N ASP A 14 -9.30 7.54 -3.48
CA ASP A 14 -9.96 7.13 -2.24
C ASP A 14 -9.25 5.98 -1.51
N LEU A 15 -8.39 5.23 -2.20
CA LEU A 15 -7.60 4.17 -1.58
C LEU A 15 -6.55 4.77 -0.63
N PHE A 16 -6.62 4.39 0.65
CA PHE A 16 -5.68 4.84 1.66
C PHE A 16 -4.25 4.43 1.29
N LYS A 17 -3.34 5.41 1.28
CA LYS A 17 -1.92 5.21 0.97
C LYS A 17 -1.05 5.84 2.03
N TYR A 18 -0.36 5.00 2.79
CA TYR A 18 0.61 5.46 3.79
C TYR A 18 2.00 5.56 3.16
N ALA A 19 2.57 6.77 3.14
CA ALA A 19 3.93 7.00 2.67
C ALA A 19 4.93 6.62 3.77
N ALA A 20 5.68 5.53 3.56
CA ALA A 20 6.66 5.06 4.53
C ALA A 20 7.85 6.03 4.63
N ASP A 21 8.19 6.43 5.86
CA ASP A 21 9.34 7.28 6.14
C ASP A 21 10.67 6.50 6.16
N SER A 22 11.78 7.18 6.42
CA SER A 22 13.11 6.54 6.45
C SER A 22 13.22 5.42 7.50
N LYS A 23 12.57 5.55 8.66
CA LYS A 23 12.57 4.55 9.73
C LYS A 23 11.70 3.35 9.37
N ASP A 24 10.53 3.61 8.78
CA ASP A 24 9.63 2.57 8.28
C ASP A 24 10.32 1.75 7.18
N LYS A 25 10.97 2.42 6.22
CA LYS A 25 11.74 1.78 5.13
C LYS A 25 12.88 0.92 5.65
N GLN A 26 13.59 1.37 6.69
CA GLN A 26 14.65 0.58 7.32
C GLN A 26 14.09 -0.72 7.90
N TRP A 27 13.00 -0.63 8.67
CA TRP A 27 12.35 -1.81 9.25
C TRP A 27 11.83 -2.78 8.17
N LEU A 28 11.22 -2.25 7.10
CA LEU A 28 10.75 -3.05 5.95
C LEU A 28 11.91 -3.78 5.24
N ALA A 29 13.07 -3.14 5.16
CA ALA A 29 14.26 -3.73 4.57
C ALA A 29 14.87 -4.82 5.47
N GLU A 30 14.96 -4.59 6.77
CA GLU A 30 15.45 -5.56 7.76
C GLU A 30 14.58 -6.82 7.82
N ARG A 31 13.26 -6.66 7.69
CA ARG A 31 12.30 -7.78 7.67
C ARG A 31 12.18 -8.46 6.30
N HIS A 32 12.98 -8.04 5.32
CA HIS A 32 12.92 -8.53 3.93
C HIS A 32 11.54 -8.37 3.25
N HIS A 33 10.68 -7.49 3.77
CA HIS A 33 9.41 -7.13 3.12
C HIS A 33 9.64 -6.24 1.90
N MET A 34 10.73 -5.48 1.89
CA MET A 34 11.15 -4.66 0.75
C MET A 34 12.64 -4.85 0.48
N ARG A 35 13.02 -5.13 -0.77
CA ARG A 35 14.43 -5.08 -1.17
C ARG A 35 14.88 -3.62 -1.13
N ALA A 36 15.99 -3.31 -0.46
CA ALA A 36 16.51 -1.95 -0.28
C ALA A 36 16.41 -1.12 -1.58
N THR A 37 15.38 -0.29 -1.67
CA THR A 37 15.06 0.53 -2.85
C THR A 37 15.77 1.85 -2.68
N GLY A 38 16.91 2.03 -3.36
CA GLY A 38 17.68 3.27 -3.36
C GLY A 38 16.84 4.47 -3.79
N GLY A 39 16.28 5.20 -2.81
CA GLY A 39 15.61 6.49 -2.99
C GLY A 39 14.15 6.46 -3.47
N LYS A 40 13.55 5.31 -3.79
CA LYS A 40 12.13 5.27 -4.24
C LYS A 40 11.16 5.45 -3.07
N MET A 41 10.06 6.16 -3.32
CA MET A 41 8.91 6.24 -2.40
C MET A 41 8.32 4.84 -2.23
N ALA A 42 8.02 4.47 -0.98
CA ALA A 42 7.35 3.21 -0.65
C ALA A 42 6.00 3.57 -0.03
N TYR A 43 4.93 3.02 -0.60
CA TYR A 43 3.58 3.18 -0.07
C TYR A 43 3.13 1.85 0.52
N LEU A 44 2.52 1.93 1.70
CA LEU A 44 1.80 0.82 2.31
C LEU A 44 0.32 0.99 2.01
N LEU A 45 -0.31 -0.13 1.65
CA LEU A 45 -1.72 -0.25 1.31
C LEU A 45 -2.33 -1.28 2.27
N ILE A 46 -3.60 -1.11 2.61
CA ILE A 46 -4.31 -2.06 3.47
C ILE A 46 -4.64 -3.31 2.65
N GLU A 47 -4.37 -4.48 3.20
CA GLU A 47 -4.64 -5.76 2.53
C GLU A 47 -6.13 -5.91 2.19
N GLU A 48 -7.00 -5.61 3.15
CA GLU A 48 -8.46 -5.72 3.00
C GLU A 48 -8.96 -4.89 1.83
N ASP A 49 -8.57 -3.61 1.74
CA ASP A 49 -8.93 -2.73 0.62
C ASP A 49 -8.44 -3.28 -0.73
N ILE A 50 -7.24 -3.87 -0.78
CA ILE A 50 -6.70 -4.45 -2.01
C ILE A 50 -7.43 -5.73 -2.40
N GLN A 51 -7.82 -6.56 -1.43
CA GLN A 51 -8.63 -7.75 -1.69
C GLN A 51 -10.01 -7.38 -2.21
N ASP A 52 -10.69 -6.43 -1.56
CA ASP A 52 -11.99 -5.90 -2.03
C ASP A 52 -11.87 -5.34 -3.44
N LEU A 53 -10.84 -4.52 -3.68
CA LEU A 53 -10.56 -3.97 -5.00
C LEU A 53 -10.32 -5.07 -6.04
N SER A 54 -9.64 -6.16 -5.67
CA SER A 54 -9.40 -7.28 -6.59
C SER A 54 -10.68 -8.03 -6.97
N HIS A 55 -11.69 -8.02 -6.10
CA HIS A 55 -13.00 -8.64 -6.34
C HIS A 55 -13.97 -7.70 -7.08
N SER A 56 -13.66 -6.42 -7.19
CA SER A 56 -14.47 -5.47 -7.95
C SER A 56 -14.54 -5.84 -9.44
N ASP A 57 -15.62 -5.43 -10.11
CA ASP A 57 -15.85 -5.69 -11.54
C ASP A 57 -14.70 -5.20 -12.45
N GLU A 58 -13.90 -4.23 -11.99
CA GLU A 58 -12.76 -3.70 -12.75
C GLU A 58 -11.55 -4.66 -12.78
N TYR A 59 -11.35 -5.45 -11.72
CA TYR A 59 -10.14 -6.26 -11.54
C TYR A 59 -10.40 -7.76 -11.48
N LYS A 60 -11.61 -8.20 -11.15
CA LYS A 60 -11.95 -9.62 -10.96
C LYS A 60 -11.69 -10.51 -12.18
N ASP A 61 -11.85 -9.96 -13.38
CA ASP A 61 -11.66 -10.66 -14.65
C ASP A 61 -10.29 -10.38 -15.28
N CYS A 62 -9.41 -9.66 -14.58
CA CYS A 62 -8.12 -9.24 -15.11
C CYS A 62 -7.06 -10.33 -14.87
N PRO A 63 -6.56 -11.03 -15.90
CA PRO A 63 -5.64 -12.16 -15.74
C PRO A 63 -4.25 -11.75 -15.21
N ASP A 64 -3.93 -10.46 -15.24
CA ASP A 64 -2.70 -9.88 -14.67
C ASP A 64 -2.79 -9.70 -13.14
N VAL A 65 -3.98 -9.80 -12.54
CA VAL A 65 -4.17 -9.66 -11.09
C VAL A 65 -3.80 -10.98 -10.43
N ARG A 66 -2.65 -10.97 -9.73
CA ARG A 66 -2.14 -12.12 -8.98
C ARG A 66 -2.17 -11.86 -7.50
N MET A 67 -3.34 -12.06 -6.89
CA MET A 67 -3.50 -11.95 -5.43
C MET A 67 -2.64 -13.00 -4.69
N ASP A 68 -2.43 -14.18 -5.28
CA ASP A 68 -1.62 -15.26 -4.69
C ASP A 68 -0.12 -14.89 -4.52
N GLU A 69 0.38 -13.92 -5.30
CA GLU A 69 1.75 -13.43 -5.17
C GLU A 69 1.90 -12.32 -4.11
N LEU A 70 0.78 -11.80 -3.57
CA LEU A 70 0.82 -10.81 -2.49
C LEU A 70 1.24 -11.49 -1.18
N LYS A 71 2.27 -10.92 -0.56
CA LYS A 71 2.73 -11.34 0.76
C LYS A 71 2.30 -10.29 1.78
N PRO A 72 1.13 -10.44 2.42
CA PRO A 72 0.72 -9.55 3.49
C PRO A 72 1.70 -9.66 4.65
N PHE A 73 1.83 -8.57 5.40
CA PHE A 73 2.68 -8.53 6.58
C PHE A 73 2.07 -7.62 7.64
N SER A 74 2.31 -7.97 8.90
CA SER A 74 1.89 -7.15 10.03
C SER A 74 2.99 -6.14 10.36
N VAL A 75 2.59 -4.88 10.50
CA VAL A 75 3.47 -3.78 10.90
C VAL A 75 3.52 -3.66 12.43
N PRO A 76 4.62 -3.17 13.01
CA PRO A 76 4.75 -3.00 14.45
C PRO A 76 3.85 -1.87 15.00
N PRO A 77 3.54 -1.86 16.30
CA PRO A 77 2.58 -0.91 16.89
C PRO A 77 2.89 0.57 16.61
N TRP A 78 4.16 0.94 16.65
CA TRP A 78 4.59 2.32 16.38
C TRP A 78 4.37 2.75 14.92
N MET A 79 4.33 1.82 13.96
CA MET A 79 3.93 2.12 12.58
C MET A 79 2.40 2.20 12.48
N VAL A 80 1.67 1.33 13.18
CA VAL A 80 0.20 1.40 13.24
C VAL A 80 -0.25 2.78 13.73
N GLU A 81 0.37 3.30 14.80
CA GLU A 81 0.05 4.64 15.32
C GLU A 81 0.28 5.74 14.28
N LYS A 82 1.35 5.65 13.48
CA LYS A 82 1.61 6.61 12.39
C LYS A 82 0.59 6.47 11.27
N MET A 83 0.24 5.24 10.89
CA MET A 83 -0.74 4.96 9.85
C MET A 83 -2.12 5.48 10.25
N GLN A 84 -2.54 5.27 11.50
CA GLN A 84 -3.78 5.80 12.05
C GLN A 84 -3.83 7.33 11.97
N ARG A 85 -2.78 8.02 12.45
CA ARG A 85 -2.70 9.49 12.34
C ARG A 85 -2.74 9.98 10.89
N ALA A 86 -2.06 9.28 9.98
CA ALA A 86 -2.09 9.63 8.56
C ALA A 86 -3.47 9.42 7.94
N MET A 87 -4.20 8.39 8.37
CA MET A 87 -5.57 8.11 7.93
C MET A 87 -6.55 9.17 8.43
N GLU A 88 -6.44 9.57 9.69
CA GLU A 88 -7.23 10.66 10.26
C GLU A 88 -6.95 11.99 9.54
N ALA A 89 -5.68 12.30 9.29
CA ALA A 89 -5.29 13.52 8.58
C ALA A 89 -5.76 13.53 7.11
N GLN A 90 -5.77 12.39 6.43
CA GLN A 90 -6.35 12.29 5.08
C GLN A 90 -7.87 12.44 5.10
N ARG A 91 -8.55 11.90 6.11
CA ARG A 91 -10.00 12.01 6.26
C ARG A 91 -10.46 13.43 6.60
N ASP A 92 -9.69 14.16 7.40
CA ASP A 92 -9.97 15.57 7.74
C ASP A 92 -9.69 16.52 6.56
N SER A 93 -8.85 16.10 5.61
CA SER A 93 -8.49 16.88 4.43
C SER A 93 -9.47 16.74 3.25
N ASP A 94 -10.47 15.85 3.36
CA ASP A 94 -11.57 15.70 2.40
C ASP A 94 -12.76 16.56 2.89
N PRO A 95 -13.08 17.68 2.21
CA PRO A 95 -14.03 18.70 2.67
C PRO A 95 -15.52 18.29 2.61
#